data_AF-A0A5B9D810-F1
#
_entry.id   AF-A0A5B9D810-F1
#
_cell.length_a   1.000
_cell.length_b   1.000
_cell.length_c   1.000
_cell.angle_alpha   90.00
_cell.angle_beta   90.00
_cell.angle_gamma   90.00
#
_symmetry.space_group_name_H-M   'P 1'
#
loop_
_entity.id
_entity.type
_entity.pdbx_description
1 polymer ?
#
loop_
_entity_poly.entity_id
_entity_poly.type
_entity_poly.pdbx_seq_one_letter_code
_entity_poly.pdbx_strand_id
1 'polypeptide(L)'
;MKWPIVEESINFSVRNTKIEYMNRTTDLMFDLNKCTSCYQCVKACPKNALFKPEIPKGKKVPRKERVPFFPDPLKCVFCGVCLTLCPFDAISMKLDGHILNRNNLPLRTGNKIPEIEKVKMKKVILVNPEFKNEFWDKIMDRIQVK
;
A
#
# COMPACT_ATOMS: atom_id res chain seq x y z
N MET A 1 -0.24 -13.47 27.15
CA MET A 1 -0.36 -13.62 25.68
C MET A 1 -0.65 -12.24 25.08
N LYS A 2 0.35 -11.56 24.52
CA LYS A 2 0.13 -10.30 23.80
C LYS A 2 0.11 -10.62 22.31
N TRP A 3 -1.09 -10.75 21.76
CA TRP A 3 -1.36 -10.92 20.33
C TRP A 3 -2.35 -9.83 19.89
N PRO A 4 -2.28 -9.30 18.67
CA PRO A 4 -1.25 -9.57 17.65
C PRO A 4 0.15 -9.04 18.05
N ILE A 5 1.21 -9.69 17.56
CA ILE A 5 2.59 -9.22 17.71
C ILE A 5 2.92 -8.35 16.50
N VAL A 6 3.47 -7.16 16.74
CA VAL A 6 3.82 -6.19 15.70
C VAL A 6 5.32 -5.99 15.72
N GLU A 7 5.98 -6.24 14.60
CA GLU A 7 7.41 -6.08 14.40
C GLU A 7 7.65 -5.11 13.25
N GLU A 8 8.40 -4.03 13.52
CA GLU A 8 8.86 -3.10 12.48
C GLU A 8 10.38 -3.19 12.35
N SER A 9 10.85 -3.28 11.11
CA SER A 9 12.28 -3.33 10.81
C SER A 9 12.61 -2.50 9.57
N ILE A 10 13.81 -1.91 9.56
CA ILE A 10 14.33 -1.18 8.42
C ILE A 10 15.69 -1.79 8.06
N ASN A 11 15.72 -2.55 6.97
CA ASN A 11 16.94 -3.24 6.50
C ASN A 11 17.38 -2.63 5.17
N PHE A 12 18.57 -2.03 5.14
CA PHE A 12 19.25 -1.47 3.96
C PHE A 12 18.42 -0.42 3.18
N SER A 13 17.44 -0.90 2.40
CA SER A 13 16.54 -0.14 1.54
C SER A 13 15.09 -0.59 1.65
N VAL A 14 14.70 -1.38 2.65
CA VAL A 14 13.33 -1.86 2.82
C VAL A 14 12.83 -1.55 4.23
N ARG A 15 11.67 -0.92 4.33
CA ARG A 15 10.90 -0.82 5.57
C ARG A 15 9.87 -1.95 5.59
N ASN A 16 9.95 -2.85 6.56
CA ASN A 16 9.01 -3.95 6.74
C ASN A 16 8.16 -3.72 7.99
N THR A 17 6.85 -3.90 7.84
CA THR A 17 5.89 -3.98 8.94
C THR A 17 5.29 -5.39 8.92
N LYS A 18 5.65 -6.20 9.91
CA LYS A 18 5.18 -7.57 10.08
C LYS A 18 4.21 -7.62 11.25
N ILE A 19 3.05 -8.22 11.02
CA ILE A 19 2.02 -8.43 12.04
C ILE A 19 1.71 -9.91 12.07
N GLU A 20 1.86 -10.50 13.23
CA GLU A 20 1.61 -11.91 13.46
C GLU A 20 0.36 -12.04 14.33
N TYR A 21 -0.59 -12.83 13.86
CA TYR A 21 -1.82 -13.23 14.54
C TYR A 21 -1.71 -14.71 14.90
N MET A 22 -2.62 -15.21 15.75
CA MET A 22 -2.62 -16.63 16.13
C MET A 22 -2.76 -17.60 14.95
N ASN A 23 -3.40 -17.18 13.87
CA ASN A 23 -3.72 -18.04 12.72
C ASN A 23 -3.12 -17.57 11.39
N ARG A 24 -2.43 -16.43 11.37
CA ARG A 24 -1.86 -15.87 10.14
C ARG A 24 -0.78 -14.83 10.41
N THR A 25 0.07 -14.60 9.41
CA THR A 25 1.11 -13.58 9.43
C THR A 25 0.99 -12.69 8.20
N THR A 26 1.10 -11.38 8.40
CA THR A 26 1.05 -10.40 7.32
C THR A 26 2.31 -9.54 7.33
N ASP A 27 3.02 -9.52 6.21
CA ASP A 27 4.19 -8.68 6.01
C ASP A 27 3.90 -7.64 4.93
N LEU A 28 4.19 -6.38 5.22
CA LEU A 28 4.08 -5.29 4.27
C LEU A 28 5.41 -4.56 4.19
N MET A 29 5.99 -4.56 2.99
CA MET A 29 7.34 -4.08 2.73
C MET A 29 7.30 -2.88 1.78
N PHE A 30 8.04 -1.82 2.12
CA PHE A 30 8.26 -0.65 1.27
C PHE A 30 9.72 -0.59 0.84
N ASP A 31 9.96 -0.64 -0.47
CA ASP A 31 11.27 -0.39 -1.06
C ASP A 31 11.55 1.12 -1.07
N LEU A 32 12.48 1.54 -0.22
CA LEU A 32 12.91 2.92 -0.02
C LEU A 32 13.66 3.49 -1.23
N ASN A 33 14.24 2.65 -2.09
CA ASN A 33 14.93 3.09 -3.31
C ASN A 33 13.93 3.38 -4.43
N LYS A 34 12.88 2.56 -4.54
CA LYS A 34 11.80 2.75 -5.54
C LYS A 34 10.79 3.81 -5.11
N CYS A 35 10.43 3.89 -3.83
CA CYS A 35 9.39 4.80 -3.33
C CYS A 35 9.77 6.26 -3.55
N THR A 36 8.98 7.02 -4.32
CA THR A 36 9.22 8.45 -4.62
C THR A 36 8.52 9.41 -3.66
N SER A 37 7.86 8.89 -2.62
CA SER A 37 7.04 9.70 -1.70
C SER A 37 5.90 10.46 -2.42
N CYS A 38 5.26 9.83 -3.40
CA CYS A 38 4.08 10.39 -4.09
C CYS A 38 2.80 10.38 -3.24
N TYR A 39 2.78 9.60 -2.15
CA TYR A 39 1.68 9.47 -1.19
C TYR A 39 0.32 9.02 -1.76
N GLN A 40 0.30 8.42 -2.96
CA GLN A 40 -0.93 7.84 -3.51
C GLN A 40 -1.46 6.68 -2.63
N CYS A 41 -0.56 5.85 -2.08
CA CYS A 41 -0.93 4.78 -1.16
C CYS A 41 -1.58 5.28 0.14
N VAL A 42 -1.18 6.48 0.61
CA VAL A 42 -1.78 7.14 1.78
C VAL A 42 -3.21 7.56 1.44
N LYS A 43 -3.41 8.27 0.32
CA LYS A 43 -4.73 8.74 -0.12
C LYS A 43 -5.70 7.59 -0.45
N ALA A 44 -5.18 6.54 -1.07
CA ALA A 44 -5.99 5.40 -1.52
C ALA A 44 -6.40 4.46 -0.38
N CYS A 45 -5.75 4.53 0.79
CA CYS A 45 -6.00 3.59 1.87
C CYS A 45 -7.46 3.73 2.37
N PRO A 46 -8.31 2.69 2.24
CA PRO A 46 -9.71 2.81 2.66
C PRO A 46 -9.86 3.02 4.18
N LYS A 47 -8.90 2.50 4.96
CA LYS A 47 -8.85 2.57 6.42
C LYS A 47 -7.97 3.68 6.98
N ASN A 48 -7.34 4.50 6.14
CA ASN A 48 -6.40 5.54 6.56
C ASN A 48 -5.31 5.01 7.52
N ALA A 49 -4.78 3.81 7.24
CA ALA A 49 -3.76 3.17 8.09
C ALA A 49 -2.35 3.74 7.83
N LEU A 50 -2.11 4.25 6.62
CA LEU A 50 -0.83 4.83 6.21
C LEU A 50 -0.80 6.33 6.41
N PHE A 51 0.34 6.86 6.84
CA PHE A 51 0.56 8.28 7.06
C PHE A 51 1.83 8.76 6.37
N LYS A 52 1.80 10.03 5.94
CA LYS A 52 2.99 10.73 5.46
C LYS A 52 3.76 11.31 6.64
N PRO A 53 5.10 11.23 6.65
CA PRO A 53 5.92 11.94 7.64
C PRO A 53 5.72 13.45 7.56
N GLU A 54 5.73 14.13 8.71
CA GLU A 54 5.78 15.59 8.76
C GLU A 54 7.20 16.06 8.44
N ILE A 55 7.33 16.88 7.41
CA ILE A 55 8.61 17.41 6.95
C ILE A 55 8.60 18.91 7.20
N PRO A 56 9.44 19.44 8.11
CA PRO A 56 9.54 20.87 8.35
C PRO A 56 9.90 21.63 7.07
N LYS A 57 9.23 22.77 6.84
CA LYS A 57 9.54 23.64 5.70
C LYS A 57 11.01 24.06 5.76
N GLY A 58 11.70 23.96 4.62
CA GLY A 58 13.11 24.36 4.50
C GLY A 58 14.15 23.31 4.92
N LYS A 59 13.76 22.16 5.50
CA LYS A 59 14.71 21.07 5.79
C LYS A 59 14.81 20.08 4.62
N LYS A 60 16.03 19.76 4.21
CA LYS A 60 16.32 18.63 3.32
C LYS A 60 16.28 17.34 4.12
N VAL A 61 15.22 16.57 3.97
CA VAL A 61 15.05 15.27 4.62
C VAL A 61 15.39 14.14 3.63
N PRO A 62 16.24 13.16 4.01
CA PRO A 62 16.56 12.01 3.18
C PRO A 62 15.32 11.29 2.67
N ARG A 63 15.40 10.73 1.45
CA ARG A 63 14.27 10.03 0.82
C ARG A 63 13.71 8.90 1.68
N LYS A 64 14.57 8.18 2.41
CA LYS A 64 14.21 7.10 3.33
C LYS A 64 13.28 7.55 4.46
N GLU A 65 13.45 8.78 4.93
CA GLU A 65 12.63 9.38 6.00
C GLU A 65 11.32 9.98 5.47
N ARG A 66 11.15 10.07 4.15
CA ARG A 66 9.92 10.57 3.49
C ARG A 66 8.97 9.45 3.08
N VAL A 67 9.28 8.20 3.41
CA VAL A 67 8.45 7.05 3.05
C VAL A 67 7.25 6.95 4.02
N PRO A 68 6.05 6.60 3.52
CA PRO A 68 4.89 6.37 4.38
C PRO A 68 5.15 5.32 5.46
N PHE A 69 4.47 5.46 6.60
CA PHE A 69 4.56 4.54 7.74
C PHE A 69 3.17 4.29 8.33
N PHE A 70 3.09 3.32 9.24
CA PHE A 70 1.89 2.99 10.00
C PHE A 70 2.02 3.51 11.43
N PRO A 71 1.35 4.60 11.81
CA PRO A 71 1.27 4.99 13.23
C PRO A 71 0.53 3.95 14.07
N ASP A 72 -0.42 3.26 13.45
CA ASP A 72 -1.16 2.14 14.02
C ASP A 72 -1.24 1.01 12.99
N PRO A 73 -0.29 0.06 13.03
CA PRO A 73 -0.23 -1.07 12.09
C PRO A 73 -1.51 -1.93 12.10
N LEU A 74 -2.25 -1.97 13.22
CA LEU A 74 -3.44 -2.79 13.36
C LEU A 74 -4.66 -2.25 12.60
N LYS A 75 -4.63 -0.97 12.17
CA LYS A 75 -5.64 -0.43 11.24
C LYS A 75 -5.52 -1.00 9.83
N CYS A 76 -4.36 -1.56 9.48
CA CYS A 76 -4.15 -2.16 8.17
C CYS A 76 -4.95 -3.47 8.05
N VAL A 77 -5.93 -3.49 7.15
CA VAL A 77 -6.74 -4.70 6.87
C VAL A 77 -6.15 -5.56 5.74
N PHE A 78 -4.89 -5.30 5.35
CA PHE A 78 -4.17 -6.05 4.34
C PHE A 78 -4.89 -6.18 2.97
N CYS A 79 -5.61 -5.12 2.57
CA CYS A 79 -6.46 -5.11 1.37
C CYS A 79 -5.72 -5.10 0.02
N GLY A 80 -4.44 -4.69 -0.01
CA GLY A 80 -3.66 -4.63 -1.25
C GLY A 80 -3.92 -3.44 -2.17
N VAL A 81 -4.81 -2.50 -1.81
CA VAL A 81 -5.07 -1.29 -2.62
C VAL A 81 -3.80 -0.46 -2.83
N CYS A 82 -2.94 -0.35 -1.81
CA CYS A 82 -1.68 0.38 -1.89
C CYS A 82 -0.70 -0.27 -2.88
N LEU A 83 -0.63 -1.61 -2.90
CA LEU A 83 0.18 -2.38 -3.86
C LEU A 83 -0.30 -2.12 -5.29
N THR A 84 -1.61 -2.23 -5.51
CA THR A 84 -2.23 -2.05 -6.82
C THR A 84 -2.00 -0.65 -7.40
N LEU A 85 -2.10 0.39 -6.57
CA LEU A 85 -1.99 1.78 -7.02
C LEU A 85 -0.57 2.35 -6.99
N CYS A 86 0.45 1.56 -6.65
CA CYS A 86 1.82 2.05 -6.67
C CYS A 86 2.37 2.12 -8.11
N PRO A 87 2.62 3.31 -8.69
CA PRO A 87 3.18 3.42 -10.04
C PRO A 87 4.65 3.01 -10.12
N PHE A 88 5.37 2.97 -9.00
CA PHE A 88 6.80 2.68 -8.93
C PHE A 88 7.11 1.26 -8.45
N ASP A 89 6.07 0.45 -8.22
CA ASP A 89 6.19 -0.92 -7.73
C ASP A 89 7.10 -1.03 -6.48
N ALA A 90 6.91 -0.08 -5.56
CA ALA A 90 7.72 0.10 -4.37
C ALA A 90 7.14 -0.61 -3.13
N ILE A 91 6.05 -1.37 -3.29
CA ILE A 91 5.33 -2.02 -2.21
C ILE A 91 5.31 -3.52 -2.51
N SER A 92 5.55 -4.36 -1.51
CA SER A 92 5.41 -5.81 -1.58
C SER A 92 4.65 -6.32 -0.36
N MET A 93 3.88 -7.39 -0.53
CA MET A 93 3.05 -7.98 0.53
C MET A 93 3.31 -9.47 0.63
N LYS A 94 3.33 -10.02 1.84
CA LYS A 94 3.29 -11.47 2.07
C LYS A 94 2.17 -11.82 3.05
N LEU A 95 1.45 -12.89 2.74
CA LEU A 95 0.45 -13.49 3.62
C LEU A 95 0.92 -14.91 3.91
N ASP A 96 1.13 -15.23 5.19
CA ASP A 96 1.60 -16.55 5.64
C ASP A 96 2.89 -16.99 4.93
N GLY A 97 3.79 -16.03 4.69
CA GLY A 97 5.05 -16.24 3.94
C GLY A 97 4.91 -16.24 2.41
N HIS A 98 3.69 -16.35 1.87
CA HIS A 98 3.44 -16.34 0.43
C HIS A 98 3.40 -14.91 -0.13
N ILE A 99 4.19 -14.66 -1.18
CA ILE A 99 4.23 -13.34 -1.84
C ILE A 99 2.92 -13.10 -2.57
N LEU A 100 2.28 -11.96 -2.29
CA LEU A 100 1.10 -11.48 -2.99
C LEU A 100 1.51 -10.52 -4.11
N ASN A 101 1.10 -10.85 -5.34
CA ASN A 101 1.23 -10.00 -6.51
C ASN A 101 -0.08 -9.25 -6.78
N ARG A 102 -0.03 -8.21 -7.62
CA ARG A 102 -1.22 -7.45 -8.07
C ARG A 102 -2.32 -8.33 -8.66
N ASN A 103 -1.96 -9.50 -9.20
CA ASN A 103 -2.90 -10.46 -9.80
C ASN A 103 -3.53 -11.40 -8.76
N ASN A 104 -2.84 -11.67 -7.64
CA ASN A 104 -3.24 -12.68 -6.65
C ASN A 104 -3.75 -12.04 -5.35
N LEU A 105 -4.24 -10.80 -5.42
CA LEU A 105 -4.82 -10.13 -4.26
C LEU A 105 -6.23 -10.68 -3.97
N PRO A 106 -6.57 -11.01 -2.71
CA PRO A 106 -7.91 -11.47 -2.36
C PRO A 106 -9.04 -10.53 -2.81
N LEU A 107 -8.81 -9.22 -2.76
CA LEU A 107 -9.79 -8.23 -3.24
C LEU A 107 -9.95 -8.22 -4.77
N ARG A 108 -8.94 -8.65 -5.52
CA ARG A 108 -9.00 -8.82 -6.97
C ARG A 108 -9.74 -10.09 -7.33
N THR A 109 -9.46 -11.21 -6.65
CA THR A 109 -10.21 -12.46 -6.81
C THR A 109 -11.71 -12.26 -6.52
N GLY A 110 -12.05 -11.36 -5.60
CA GLY A 110 -13.44 -10.98 -5.33
C GLY A 110 -14.05 -9.92 -6.26
N ASN A 111 -13.44 -9.59 -7.40
CA ASN A 111 -13.91 -8.59 -8.38
C ASN A 111 -14.18 -7.18 -7.78
N LYS A 112 -13.52 -6.82 -6.66
CA LYS A 112 -13.68 -5.50 -6.02
C LYS A 112 -12.71 -4.44 -6.55
N ILE A 113 -11.62 -4.88 -7.18
CA ILE A 113 -10.58 -4.03 -7.75
C ILE A 113 -10.38 -4.48 -9.21
N PRO A 114 -10.27 -3.54 -10.16
CA PRO A 114 -10.08 -3.89 -11.56
C PRO A 114 -8.68 -4.42 -11.84
N GLU A 115 -8.56 -5.07 -12.99
CA GLU A 115 -7.26 -5.31 -13.59
C GLU A 115 -6.70 -4.02 -14.21
N ILE A 116 -5.49 -3.68 -13.80
CA ILE A 116 -4.81 -2.45 -14.23
C ILE A 116 -3.68 -2.81 -15.18
N GLU A 117 -3.71 -2.21 -16.37
CA GLU A 117 -2.65 -2.36 -17.36
C GLU A 117 -1.44 -1.50 -16.98
N LYS A 118 -1.68 -0.23 -16.66
CA LYS A 118 -0.62 0.73 -16.29
C LYS A 118 -1.12 1.72 -15.24
N VAL A 119 -0.32 1.93 -14.21
CA VAL A 119 -0.50 3.01 -13.24
C VAL A 119 0.51 4.11 -13.56
N LYS A 120 0.02 5.30 -13.88
CA LYS A 120 0.85 6.52 -14.00
C LYS A 120 0.42 7.51 -12.92
N MET A 121 1.31 8.45 -12.60
CA MET A 121 0.95 9.59 -11.76
C MET A 121 -0.23 10.34 -12.41
N LYS A 122 -1.37 10.39 -11.71
CA LYS A 122 -2.65 11.00 -12.16
C LYS A 122 -3.41 10.29 -13.29
N LYS A 123 -3.02 9.07 -13.69
CA LYS A 123 -3.80 8.28 -14.66
C LYS A 123 -3.73 6.79 -14.35
N VAL A 124 -4.88 6.12 -14.27
CA VAL A 124 -4.95 4.66 -14.17
C VAL A 124 -5.57 4.10 -15.44
N ILE A 125 -4.87 3.21 -16.12
CA ILE A 125 -5.36 2.55 -17.34
C ILE A 125 -5.81 1.15 -16.96
N LEU A 126 -7.12 0.91 -17.09
CA LEU A 126 -7.73 -0.39 -16.82
C LEU A 126 -7.63 -1.29 -18.06
N VAL A 127 -7.46 -2.60 -17.85
CA VAL A 127 -7.56 -3.58 -18.94
C VAL A 127 -9.00 -3.70 -19.43
N ASN A 128 -9.97 -3.62 -18.52
CA ASN A 128 -11.38 -3.55 -18.85
C ASN A 128 -11.93 -2.14 -18.53
N PRO A 129 -12.19 -1.29 -19.55
CA PRO A 129 -12.75 0.05 -19.36
C PRO A 129 -14.16 0.08 -18.78
N GLU A 130 -14.91 -1.02 -18.86
CA GLU A 130 -16.31 -1.10 -18.41
C GLU A 130 -16.46 -1.51 -16.93
N PHE A 131 -15.35 -1.70 -16.22
CA PHE A 131 -15.38 -2.07 -14.82
C PHE A 131 -16.04 -0.97 -13.97
N LYS A 132 -17.17 -1.29 -13.35
CA LYS A 132 -17.89 -0.41 -12.42
C LYS A 132 -17.97 -1.06 -11.05
N ASN A 133 -17.46 -0.38 -10.04
CA ASN A 133 -17.56 -0.86 -8.66
C ASN A 133 -17.55 0.34 -7.71
N GLU A 134 -18.56 0.43 -6.86
CA GLU A 134 -18.71 1.54 -5.90
C GLU A 134 -17.47 1.71 -4.99
N PHE A 135 -16.84 0.60 -4.60
CA PHE A 135 -15.62 0.64 -3.79
C PHE A 135 -14.45 1.24 -4.57
N TRP A 136 -14.30 0.87 -5.84
CA TRP A 136 -13.24 1.39 -6.70
C TRP A 136 -13.44 2.87 -7.00
N ASP A 137 -14.66 3.27 -7.33
CA ASP A 137 -14.98 4.67 -7.65
C ASP A 137 -14.69 5.60 -6.46
N LYS A 138 -15.02 5.16 -5.23
CA LYS A 138 -14.66 5.89 -4.00
C LYS A 138 -13.15 6.02 -3.80
N ILE A 139 -12.37 5.01 -4.18
CA ILE A 139 -10.90 5.09 -4.12
C ILE A 139 -10.38 6.08 -5.15
N MET A 140 -10.88 6.02 -6.38
CA MET A 140 -10.48 6.90 -7.49
C MET A 140 -10.76 8.37 -7.17
N ASP A 141 -11.90 8.66 -6.56
CA ASP A 141 -12.26 10.00 -6.08
C ASP A 141 -11.27 10.52 -5.03
N ARG A 142 -10.90 9.70 -4.04
CA ARG A 142 -9.91 10.07 -3.00
C ARG A 142 -8.52 10.38 -3.56
N ILE A 143 -8.09 9.64 -4.58
CA ILE A 143 -6.78 9.87 -5.20
C ILE A 143 -6.81 11.01 -6.23
N GLN A 144 -7.99 11.49 -6.61
CA GLN A 144 -8.20 12.51 -7.65
C GLN A 144 -7.54 12.13 -8.97
N VAL A 145 -7.61 10.85 -9.33
CA VAL A 145 -7.03 10.31 -10.56
C VAL A 145 -8.14 10.07 -11.57
N LYS A 146 -7.92 10.48 -12.82
CA LYS A 146 -8.81 10.22 -13.96
C LYS A 146 -8.35 9.00 -14.76
#